data_AF-A0A517N448-F1
#
_entry.id   AF-A0A517N448-F1
#
_cell.length_a   1.000
_cell.length_b   1.000
_cell.length_c   1.000
_cell.angle_alpha   90.00
_cell.angle_beta   90.00
_cell.angle_gamma   90.00
#
_symmetry.space_group_name_H-M   'P 1'
#
loop_
_entity.id
_entity.type
_entity.pdbx_description
1 polymer ?
#
loop_
_entity_poly.entity_id
_entity_poly.type
_entity_poly.pdbx_seq_one_letter_code
_entity_poly.pdbx_strand_id
1 'polypeptide(L)' 'MKKVVWGLVLLLVVLHQDVWNWDNDRLVLGFIPLTLAYHASISIAASAVWLLAATTAWPTNLEDDADATEAGQ' A
#
# COMPACT_ATOMS: atom_id res chain seq x y z
N MET A 1 0.94 12.39 9.02
CA MET A 1 0.56 11.55 7.85
C MET A 1 1.69 10.64 7.38
N LYS A 2 2.85 11.17 6.93
CA LYS A 2 3.98 10.36 6.41
C LYS A 2 4.40 9.15 7.29
N LYS A 3 4.58 9.33 8.60
CA LYS A 3 4.95 8.24 9.52
C LYS A 3 3.89 7.13 9.60
N VAL A 4 2.61 7.50 9.49
CA VAL A 4 1.48 6.56 9.51
C VAL A 4 1.45 5.76 8.22
N VAL A 5 1.64 6.40 7.06
CA VAL A 5 1.75 5.73 5.76
C VAL A 5 2.88 4.71 5.77
N TRP A 6 4.06 5.10 6.28
CA TRP A 6 5.20 4.18 6.41
C TRP A 6 4.90 3.00 7.34
N GLY A 7 4.22 3.23 8.47
CA GLY A 7 3.76 2.15 9.35
C GLY A 7 2.80 1.18 8.66
N LEU A 8 1.84 1.71 7.88
CA LEU A 8 0.89 0.89 7.11
C LEU A 8 1.57 0.09 6.01
N VAL A 9 2.55 0.68 5.30
CA VAL A 9 3.34 -0.04 4.30
C VAL A 9 4.13 -1.18 4.95
N LEU A 10 4.81 -0.93 6.07
CA LEU A 10 5.55 -1.96 6.80
C LEU A 10 4.63 -3.09 7.28
N LEU A 11 3.45 -2.75 7.79
CA LEU A 11 2.43 -3.72 8.17
C LEU A 11 2.01 -4.59 6.98
N LEU A 12 1.70 -3.99 5.83
CA LEU A 12 1.33 -4.72 4.62
C LEU A 12 2.44 -5.66 4.15
N VAL A 13 3.71 -5.23 4.21
CA VAL A 13 4.87 -6.07 3.84
C VAL A 13 4.96 -7.32 4.72
N VAL A 14 4.74 -7.17 6.02
CA VAL A 14 4.74 -8.32 6.96
C VAL A 14 3.56 -9.25 6.67
N LEU A 15 2.35 -8.69 6.49
CA LEU A 15 1.16 -9.47 6.17
C LEU A 15 1.30 -10.22 4.84
N HIS A 16 1.99 -9.63 3.87
CA HIS A 16 2.19 -10.21 2.54
C HIS A 16 3.09 -11.46 2.53
N GLN A 17 3.87 -11.71 3.59
CA GLN A 17 4.69 -12.93 3.67
C GLN A 17 3.82 -14.19 3.80
N ASP A 18 2.62 -14.06 4.37
CA ASP A 18 1.59 -15.12 4.47
C ASP A 18 2.09 -16.50 4.96
N VAL A 19 3.10 -16.52 5.83
CA VAL A 19 3.71 -17.77 6.34
C VAL A 19 2.75 -18.61 7.20
N TRP A 20 1.67 -18.01 7.69
CA TRP A 20 0.69 -18.65 8.58
C TRP A 20 -0.47 -19.33 7.83
N ASN A 21 -0.78 -18.93 6.59
CA ASN A 21 -1.93 -19.45 5.84
C ASN A 21 -1.55 -20.48 4.77
N TRP A 22 -0.28 -20.91 4.75
CA TRP A 22 0.28 -21.77 3.70
C TRP A 22 -0.42 -23.13 3.55
N ASP A 23 -0.92 -23.70 4.65
CA ASP A 23 -1.58 -25.03 4.67
C ASP A 23 -3.12 -24.94 4.69
N ASN A 24 -3.69 -23.78 4.36
CA ASN A 24 -5.12 -23.54 4.56
C ASN A 24 -5.94 -23.77 3.27
N ASP A 25 -6.53 -24.96 3.15
CA ASP A 25 -7.39 -25.38 2.04
C ASP A 25 -8.85 -24.85 2.11
N ARG A 26 -9.17 -23.93 3.02
CA ARG A 26 -10.53 -23.38 3.09
C ARG A 26 -10.88 -22.63 1.81
N LEU A 27 -12.09 -22.86 1.31
CA LEU A 27 -12.65 -22.13 0.18
C LEU A 27 -13.55 -21.01 0.67
N VAL A 28 -13.32 -19.81 0.15
CA VAL A 28 -14.16 -18.62 0.28
C VAL A 28 -15.15 -18.60 -0.89
N LEU A 29 -16.42 -18.30 -0.60
CA LEU A 29 -17.52 -18.32 -1.59
C LEU A 29 -17.72 -19.67 -2.30
N GLY A 30 -17.13 -20.75 -1.79
CA GLY A 30 -17.24 -22.11 -2.34
C GLY A 30 -16.33 -22.41 -3.54
N PHE A 31 -15.48 -21.48 -3.98
CA PHE A 31 -14.58 -21.71 -5.13
C PHE A 31 -13.23 -20.98 -5.07
N ILE A 32 -13.07 -19.97 -4.22
CA ILE A 32 -11.82 -19.20 -4.13
C ILE A 32 -10.97 -19.76 -2.98
N PRO A 33 -9.72 -20.20 -3.20
CA PRO A 33 -8.82 -20.58 -2.11
C PRO A 33 -8.63 -19.41 -1.13
N LEU A 34 -8.71 -19.65 0.18
CA LEU A 34 -8.58 -18.61 1.19
C LEU A 34 -7.27 -17.84 1.05
N THR A 35 -6.17 -18.54 0.77
CA THR A 35 -4.86 -17.94 0.48
C THR A 35 -4.94 -16.94 -0.67
N LEU A 36 -5.66 -17.27 -1.74
CA LEU A 36 -5.84 -16.37 -2.88
C LEU A 36 -6.72 -15.16 -2.53
N ALA A 37 -7.83 -15.39 -1.82
CA ALA A 37 -8.70 -14.33 -1.33
C ALA A 37 -7.95 -13.35 -0.39
N TYR A 38 -7.07 -13.90 0.46
CA TYR A 38 -6.21 -13.14 1.36
C TYR A 38 -5.27 -12.22 0.59
N HIS A 39 -4.52 -12.73 -0.40
CA HIS A 39 -3.62 -11.92 -1.22
C HIS A 39 -4.37 -10.86 -2.05
N ALA A 40 -5.57 -11.18 -2.55
CA ALA A 40 -6.43 -10.20 -3.23
C ALA A 40 -6.82 -9.05 -2.29
N SER A 41 -7.17 -9.37 -1.03
CA SER A 41 -7.48 -8.35 -0.02
C SER A 41 -6.27 -7.47 0.33
N ILE A 42 -5.06 -8.04 0.41
CA ILE A 42 -3.83 -7.27 0.60
C ILE A 42 -3.59 -6.31 -0.57
N SER A 43 -3.84 -6.73 -1.81
CA SER A 43 -3.67 -5.88 -3.00
C SER A 43 -4.63 -4.68 -2.98
N ILE A 44 -5.88 -4.90 -2.55
CA ILE A 44 -6.86 -3.83 -2.35
C ILE A 44 -6.40 -2.88 -1.24
N ALA A 45 -5.96 -3.41 -0.10
CA ALA A 45 -5.46 -2.60 1.01
C ALA A 45 -4.22 -1.78 0.62
N ALA A 46 -3.29 -2.35 -0.13
CA ALA A 46 -2.12 -1.64 -0.66
C ALA A 46 -2.52 -0.47 -1.57
N SER A 47 -3.51 -0.68 -2.44
CA SER A 47 -4.05 0.39 -3.29
C SER A 47 -4.67 1.52 -2.47
N ALA A 48 -5.40 1.19 -1.39
CA ALA A 48 -5.97 2.18 -0.48
C ALA A 48 -4.90 2.95 0.31
N VAL A 49 -3.85 2.28 0.79
CA VAL A 49 -2.71 2.93 1.44
C VAL A 49 -2.00 3.87 0.48
N TRP A 50 -1.83 3.46 -0.78
CA TRP A 50 -1.23 4.31 -1.80
C TRP A 50 -2.09 5.53 -2.14
N LEU A 51 -3.41 5.36 -2.24
CA LEU A 51 -4.34 6.48 -2.41
C LEU A 51 -4.25 7.48 -1.25
N LEU A 52 -4.17 6.98 -0.01
CA LEU A 52 -3.97 7.82 1.17
C LEU A 52 -2.61 8.52 1.13
N ALA A 53 -1.55 7.85 0.69
CA ALA A 53 -0.24 8.46 0.52
C ALA A 53 -0.28 9.60 -0.51
N ALA A 54 -0.89 9.36 -1.68
CA ALA A 54 -1.01 10.34 -2.76
C ALA A 54 -1.85 11.56 -2.35
N THR A 55 -2.89 11.37 -1.54
CA THR A 55 -3.78 12.47 -1.13
C THR A 55 -3.29 13.23 0.09
N THR A 56 -2.50 12.61 0.99
CA THR A 56 -2.14 13.22 2.29
C THR A 56 -0.66 13.47 2.50
N ALA A 57 0.22 12.79 1.75
CA ALA A 57 1.67 12.87 1.91
C ALA A 57 2.38 13.48 0.69
N TRP A 58 1.64 13.71 -0.41
CA TRP A 58 2.15 14.38 -1.60
C TRP A 58 2.38 15.87 -1.32
N PRO A 59 3.57 16.40 -1.60
CA PRO A 59 3.88 17.81 -1.37
C PRO A 59 3.12 18.72 -2.35
N THR A 60 2.58 19.83 -1.85
CA THR A 60 1.80 20.80 -2.64
C THR A 60 2.65 21.91 -3.26
N ASN A 61 3.90 22.10 -2.81
CA ASN A 61 4.77 23.18 -3.30
C ASN A 61 5.73 22.74 -4.42
N LEU A 62 5.39 21.66 -5.14
CA LEU A 62 6.24 21.08 -6.17
C LEU A 62 6.57 22.04 -7.32
N GLU A 63 5.69 23.01 -7.57
CA GLU A 63 5.82 24.00 -8.64
C GLU A 63 6.80 25.12 -8.27
N ASP A 64 6.86 25.50 -6.99
CA ASP A 64 7.72 26.57 -6.46
C ASP A 64 9.18 26.10 -6.35
N ASP A 65 9.41 24.84 -5.96
CA ASP A 65 10.73 24.20 -5.96
C ASP A 65 11.30 24.01 -7.39
N ALA A 66 10.42 23.81 -8.38
CA ALA A 66 10.83 23.66 -9.79
C ALA A 66 11.30 24.99 -10.38
N ASP A 67 10.52 26.06 -10.22
CA ASP A 67 10.85 27.40 -10.74
C ASP A 67 12.11 27.99 -10.06
N ALA A 68 12.28 27.76 -8.75
CA ALA A 68 13.48 28.15 -8.02
C ALA A 68 14.75 27.41 -8.46
N THR A 69 14.61 26.16 -8.94
CA THR A 69 15.74 25.39 -9.49
C THR A 69 16.15 25.91 -10.88
N GLU A 70 15.18 26.31 -11.71
CA GLU A 70 15.44 26.84 -13.06
C GLU A 70 15.98 28.28 -13.05
N ALA A 71 15.53 29.14 -12.12
CA ALA A 71 16.04 30.51 -11.96
C ALA A 71 17.46 30.57 -11.37
N GLY A 72 17.95 29.47 -10.79
CA GLY A 72 19.30 29.35 -10.23
C GLY A 72 20.34 28.75 -11.19
N GLN A 73 19.95 28.36 -12.41
CA GLN A 73 20.84 27.82 -13.45
C GLN A 73 21.21 28.82 -14.53
#